data_AF-D9PMY0-F1
#
_entry.id   AF-D9PMY0-F1
#
_cell.length_a   1.000
_cell.length_b   1.000
_cell.length_c   1.000
_cell.angle_alpha   90.00
_cell.angle_beta   90.00
_cell.angle_gamma   90.00
#
_symmetry.space_group_name_H-M   'P 1'
#
loop_
_entity.id
_entity.type
_entity.pdbx_description
1 polymer ?
#
loop_
_entity_poly.entity_id
_entity_poly.type
_entity_poly.pdbx_seq_one_letter_code
_entity_poly.pdbx_strand_id
1 'polypeptide(L)'
;MEAAVPEGTRVLARRESRPWGELLRPMNKASDNPLSRLLYLSLGLAGMADEPQASTADLAGREVRRWFAAHDIPTAGLVLDNGSGLSRSERITPLQMALMLKVAWHGRHAPELLMSLPLAGVDGTLRRRLQDSPAAGSARLKTGTLGNVVALAGYVHDADGRPWAVAMMVNHENAGQARPVLDALVDAIARHGPHGPARAVPGPQGDGP
;
A
#
# COMPACT_ATOMS: atom_id res chain seq x y z
N MET A 1 -21.26 26.29 -4.91
CA MET A 1 -21.60 26.48 -6.34
C MET A 1 -20.43 27.16 -6.99
N GLU A 2 -19.67 26.43 -7.78
CA GLU A 2 -18.56 26.98 -8.57
C GLU A 2 -19.18 27.55 -9.86
N ALA A 3 -19.06 28.87 -10.05
CA ALA A 3 -19.70 29.57 -11.17
C ALA A 3 -18.96 29.27 -12.48
N ALA A 4 -19.69 29.26 -13.59
CA ALA A 4 -19.10 29.13 -14.92
C ALA A 4 -18.07 30.24 -15.17
N VAL A 5 -16.95 29.90 -15.80
CA VAL A 5 -15.89 30.85 -16.14
C VAL A 5 -16.47 31.93 -17.06
N PRO A 6 -16.40 33.22 -16.71
CA PRO A 6 -16.98 34.29 -17.51
C PRO A 6 -16.42 34.33 -18.93
N GLU A 7 -17.27 34.67 -19.91
CA GLU A 7 -16.82 34.92 -21.28
C GLU A 7 -15.75 36.02 -21.32
N GLY A 8 -14.71 35.80 -22.11
CA GLY A 8 -13.55 36.70 -22.19
C GLY A 8 -12.47 36.46 -21.12
N THR A 9 -12.61 35.46 -20.25
CA THR A 9 -11.54 35.07 -19.32
C THR A 9 -10.30 34.63 -20.09
N ARG A 10 -9.18 35.35 -19.89
CA ARG A 10 -7.87 35.03 -20.48
C ARG A 10 -6.97 34.38 -19.45
N VAL A 11 -6.48 33.17 -19.74
CA VAL A 11 -5.46 32.51 -18.90
C VAL A 11 -4.18 33.35 -18.93
N LEU A 12 -3.78 33.88 -17.77
CA LEU A 12 -2.55 34.68 -17.64
C LEU A 12 -1.32 33.82 -17.35
N ALA A 13 -1.51 32.73 -16.61
CA ALA A 13 -0.46 31.78 -16.28
C ALA A 13 -1.08 30.40 -16.03
N ARG A 14 -0.35 29.34 -16.38
CA ARG A 14 -0.64 27.96 -16.03
C ARG A 14 0.58 27.38 -15.34
N ARG A 15 0.36 26.64 -14.27
CA ARG A 15 1.40 25.85 -13.61
C ARG A 15 0.98 24.40 -13.62
N GLU A 16 1.85 23.55 -14.15
CA GLU A 16 1.67 22.10 -14.11
C GLU A 16 2.32 21.55 -12.84
N SER A 17 1.71 20.52 -12.28
CA SER A 17 2.28 19.81 -11.13
C SER A 17 3.50 18.99 -11.55
N ARG A 18 4.30 18.58 -10.58
CA ARG A 18 5.37 17.59 -10.81
C ARG A 18 4.75 16.27 -11.29
N PRO A 19 5.47 15.45 -12.07
CA PRO A 19 5.03 14.12 -12.45
C PRO A 19 4.70 13.25 -11.23
N TRP A 20 3.79 12.28 -11.39
CA TRP A 20 3.34 11.41 -10.30
C TRP A 20 4.48 10.68 -9.60
N GLY A 21 5.47 10.17 -10.33
CA GLY A 21 6.63 9.50 -9.72
C GLY A 21 7.39 10.37 -8.71
N GLU A 22 7.40 11.68 -8.89
CA GLU A 22 8.03 12.64 -7.97
C GLU A 22 7.16 12.99 -6.77
N LEU A 23 5.83 12.89 -6.90
CA LEU A 23 4.87 13.14 -5.80
C LEU A 23 4.68 11.90 -4.92
N LEU A 24 4.63 10.71 -5.53
CA LEU A 24 4.42 9.46 -4.81
C LEU A 24 5.56 9.14 -3.85
N ARG A 25 6.80 9.49 -4.21
CA ARG A 25 7.99 9.25 -3.38
C ARG A 25 7.90 9.92 -1.99
N PRO A 26 7.82 11.25 -1.87
CA PRO A 26 7.68 11.90 -0.57
C PRO A 26 6.40 11.44 0.15
N MET A 27 5.31 11.22 -0.58
CA MET A 27 4.05 10.72 -0.01
C MET A 27 4.24 9.39 0.73
N ASN A 28 4.81 8.39 0.07
CA ASN A 28 4.94 7.05 0.65
C ASN A 28 6.14 6.91 1.60
N LYS A 29 7.28 7.56 1.29
CA LYS A 29 8.49 7.52 2.14
C LYS A 29 8.29 8.21 3.48
N ALA A 30 7.61 9.36 3.49
CA ALA A 30 7.34 10.14 4.70
C ALA A 30 5.97 9.83 5.32
N SER A 31 5.11 9.07 4.64
CA SER A 31 3.71 8.86 5.05
C SER A 31 2.91 10.17 5.14
N ASP A 32 2.99 10.99 4.10
CA ASP A 32 2.37 12.32 4.06
C ASP A 32 0.83 12.22 3.96
N ASN A 33 0.14 12.52 5.05
CA ASN A 33 -1.31 12.40 5.13
C ASN A 33 -2.05 13.44 4.28
N PRO A 34 -1.69 14.74 4.28
CA PRO A 34 -2.31 15.72 3.40
C PRO A 34 -2.21 15.36 1.92
N LEU A 35 -1.03 14.94 1.44
CA LEU A 35 -0.83 14.56 0.05
C LEU A 35 -1.62 13.29 -0.30
N SER A 36 -1.70 12.33 0.62
CA SER A 36 -2.53 11.12 0.44
C SER A 36 -4.01 11.47 0.32
N ARG A 37 -4.53 12.40 1.14
CA ARG A 37 -5.91 12.88 1.05
C ARG A 37 -6.17 13.62 -0.26
N LEU A 38 -5.27 14.47 -0.70
CA LEU A 38 -5.41 15.18 -1.98
C LEU A 38 -5.43 14.22 -3.17
N LEU A 39 -4.54 13.22 -3.17
CA LEU A 39 -4.54 12.16 -4.18
C LEU A 39 -5.85 11.37 -4.15
N TYR A 40 -6.33 10.99 -2.96
CA TYR A 40 -7.61 10.30 -2.82
C TYR A 40 -8.76 11.12 -3.41
N LEU A 41 -8.91 12.38 -3.01
CA LEU A 41 -9.95 13.27 -3.53
C LEU A 41 -9.83 13.48 -5.05
N SER A 42 -8.61 13.47 -5.62
CA SER A 42 -8.43 13.61 -7.06
C SER A 42 -9.12 12.50 -7.87
N LEU A 43 -9.30 11.31 -7.30
CA LEU A 43 -10.04 10.21 -7.93
C LEU A 43 -11.52 10.56 -8.14
N GLY A 44 -12.09 11.40 -7.28
CA GLY A 44 -13.49 11.79 -7.35
C GLY A 44 -13.78 12.94 -8.32
N LEU A 45 -12.76 13.62 -8.85
CA LEU A 45 -12.94 14.84 -9.65
C LEU A 45 -13.76 14.62 -10.92
N ALA A 46 -13.56 13.47 -11.59
CA ALA A 46 -14.26 13.16 -12.84
C ALA A 46 -15.78 13.06 -12.65
N GLY A 47 -16.22 12.52 -11.51
CA GLY A 47 -17.65 12.36 -11.24
C GLY A 47 -18.32 13.59 -10.62
N MET A 48 -17.58 14.67 -10.33
CA MET A 48 -18.17 15.90 -9.78
C MET A 48 -19.08 16.61 -10.78
N ALA A 49 -18.79 16.49 -12.09
CA ALA A 49 -19.61 17.08 -13.14
C ALA A 49 -20.99 16.40 -13.24
N ASP A 50 -21.01 15.07 -13.06
CA ASP A 50 -22.22 14.26 -13.19
C ASP A 50 -23.06 14.25 -11.90
N GLU A 51 -22.42 14.38 -10.73
CA GLU A 51 -23.06 14.30 -9.42
C GLU A 51 -22.66 15.46 -8.48
N PRO A 52 -23.07 16.70 -8.76
CA PRO A 52 -22.60 17.90 -8.04
C PRO A 52 -23.00 17.96 -6.55
N GLN A 53 -23.94 17.11 -6.12
CA GLN A 53 -24.38 17.00 -4.72
C GLN A 53 -23.59 15.96 -3.92
N ALA A 54 -22.86 15.06 -4.59
CA ALA A 54 -22.03 14.07 -3.92
C ALA A 54 -20.73 14.70 -3.43
N SER A 55 -20.24 14.27 -2.26
CA SER A 55 -18.93 14.72 -1.81
C SER A 55 -17.83 14.12 -2.70
N THR A 56 -16.76 14.88 -2.93
CA THR A 56 -15.59 14.38 -3.69
C THR A 56 -14.98 13.13 -3.04
N ALA A 57 -15.11 12.99 -1.71
CA ALA A 57 -14.65 11.82 -0.97
C ALA A 57 -15.49 10.57 -1.27
N ASP A 58 -16.82 10.70 -1.37
CA ASP A 58 -17.71 9.59 -1.72
C ASP A 58 -17.49 9.14 -3.17
N LEU A 59 -17.30 10.11 -4.08
CA LEU A 59 -16.93 9.87 -5.47
C LEU A 59 -15.60 9.11 -5.57
N ALA A 60 -14.55 9.56 -4.85
CA ALA A 60 -13.28 8.86 -4.78
C ALA A 60 -13.41 7.44 -4.23
N GLY A 61 -14.20 7.26 -3.18
CA GLY A 61 -14.46 5.95 -2.59
C GLY A 61 -15.17 4.99 -3.55
N ARG A 62 -16.07 5.50 -4.41
CA ARG A 62 -16.69 4.72 -5.49
C ARG A 62 -15.67 4.29 -6.53
N GLU A 63 -14.76 5.16 -6.95
CA GLU A 63 -13.71 4.82 -7.91
C GLU A 63 -12.78 3.72 -7.38
N VAL A 64 -12.39 3.78 -6.10
CA VAL A 64 -11.59 2.71 -5.48
C VAL A 64 -12.37 1.39 -5.47
N ARG A 65 -13.65 1.40 -5.10
CA ARG A 65 -14.49 0.18 -5.11
C ARG A 65 -14.68 -0.38 -6.52
N ARG A 66 -14.87 0.49 -7.52
CA ARG A 66 -14.93 0.11 -8.95
C ARG A 66 -13.64 -0.56 -9.39
N TRP A 67 -12.49 -0.01 -9.00
CA TRP A 67 -11.19 -0.61 -9.29
C TRP A 67 -11.01 -1.97 -8.63
N PHE A 68 -11.41 -2.12 -7.35
CA PHE A 68 -11.36 -3.42 -6.66
C PHE A 68 -12.24 -4.46 -7.36
N ALA A 69 -13.48 -4.09 -7.71
CA ALA A 69 -14.39 -4.98 -8.42
C ALA A 69 -13.88 -5.38 -9.81
N ALA A 70 -13.26 -4.46 -10.55
CA ALA A 70 -12.67 -4.73 -11.86
C ALA A 70 -11.49 -5.71 -11.83
N HIS A 71 -10.92 -6.00 -10.66
CA HIS A 71 -9.83 -6.95 -10.46
C HIS A 71 -10.25 -8.13 -9.56
N ASP A 72 -11.55 -8.38 -9.44
CA ASP A 72 -12.12 -9.48 -8.65
C ASP A 72 -11.68 -9.49 -7.17
N ILE A 73 -11.40 -8.31 -6.62
CA ILE A 73 -11.06 -8.15 -5.20
C ILE A 73 -12.35 -7.86 -4.42
N PRO A 74 -12.74 -8.71 -3.45
CA PRO A 74 -13.94 -8.48 -2.66
C PRO A 74 -13.88 -7.12 -1.94
N THR A 75 -14.96 -6.34 -2.01
CA THR A 75 -15.07 -5.03 -1.33
C THR A 75 -15.86 -5.09 -0.03
N ALA A 76 -16.36 -6.27 0.35
CA ALA A 76 -17.06 -6.47 1.62
C ALA A 76 -16.17 -6.02 2.80
N GLY A 77 -16.72 -5.18 3.67
CA GLY A 77 -16.01 -4.62 4.82
C GLY A 77 -14.98 -3.52 4.50
N LEU A 78 -14.80 -3.14 3.23
CA LEU A 78 -13.94 -2.01 2.85
C LEU A 78 -14.62 -0.68 3.21
N VAL A 79 -14.00 0.08 4.11
CA VAL A 79 -14.45 1.42 4.50
C VAL A 79 -13.34 2.41 4.19
N LEU A 80 -13.64 3.37 3.32
CA LEU A 80 -12.76 4.45 2.89
C LEU A 80 -13.39 5.76 3.38
N ASP A 81 -12.60 6.62 4.02
CA ASP A 81 -13.07 7.88 4.58
C ASP A 81 -12.23 9.05 4.04
N ASN A 82 -10.92 9.04 4.32
CA ASN A 82 -10.04 10.16 3.97
C ASN A 82 -8.85 9.78 3.07
N GLY A 83 -8.57 8.49 2.91
CA GLY A 83 -7.52 7.99 2.03
C GLY A 83 -6.11 8.10 2.60
N SER A 84 -5.94 8.64 3.81
CA SER A 84 -4.63 8.76 4.46
C SER A 84 -4.39 7.70 5.54
N GLY A 85 -5.41 6.96 5.96
CA GLY A 85 -5.28 5.99 7.06
C GLY A 85 -5.36 6.63 8.44
N LEU A 86 -5.73 7.92 8.55
CA LEU A 86 -5.90 8.60 9.84
C LEU A 86 -7.30 8.40 10.43
N SER A 87 -8.26 7.95 9.62
CA SER A 87 -9.61 7.75 10.13
C SER A 87 -9.67 6.48 10.96
N ARG A 88 -10.26 6.59 12.16
CA ARG A 88 -10.54 5.41 13.00
C ARG A 88 -11.66 4.55 12.43
N SER A 89 -12.38 5.03 11.43
CA SER A 89 -13.48 4.32 10.76
C SER A 89 -13.00 3.53 9.54
N GLU A 90 -11.80 3.80 9.03
CA GLU A 90 -11.25 3.12 7.85
C GLU A 90 -11.03 1.63 8.13
N ARG A 91 -11.43 0.78 7.18
CA ARG A 91 -11.34 -0.67 7.29
C ARG A 91 -10.88 -1.26 5.97
N ILE A 92 -9.88 -2.12 6.03
CA ILE A 92 -9.44 -2.97 4.94
C ILE A 92 -8.88 -4.25 5.56
N THR A 93 -9.13 -5.39 4.93
CA THR A 93 -8.57 -6.67 5.38
C THR A 93 -7.14 -6.85 4.85
N PRO A 94 -6.29 -7.62 5.54
CA PRO A 94 -4.96 -7.98 5.02
C PRO A 94 -5.03 -8.66 3.65
N LEU A 95 -6.04 -9.51 3.42
CA LEU A 95 -6.24 -10.18 2.13
C LEU A 95 -6.53 -9.19 1.00
N GLN A 96 -7.45 -8.23 1.22
CA GLN A 96 -7.74 -7.17 0.25
C GLN A 96 -6.48 -6.37 -0.10
N MET A 97 -5.69 -5.99 0.91
CA MET A 97 -4.44 -5.27 0.70
C MET A 97 -3.40 -6.10 -0.09
N ALA A 98 -3.23 -7.38 0.26
CA ALA A 98 -2.31 -8.27 -0.44
C ALA A 98 -2.73 -8.52 -1.90
N LEU A 99 -4.03 -8.69 -2.17
CA LEU A 99 -4.55 -8.83 -3.53
C LEU A 99 -4.36 -7.54 -4.35
N MET A 100 -4.62 -6.37 -3.76
CA MET A 100 -4.38 -5.09 -4.41
C MET A 100 -2.89 -4.91 -4.76
N LEU A 101 -1.98 -5.27 -3.86
CA LEU A 101 -0.54 -5.27 -4.13
C LEU A 101 -0.16 -6.28 -5.23
N LYS A 102 -0.75 -7.48 -5.22
CA LYS A 102 -0.51 -8.49 -6.27
C LYS A 102 -0.92 -7.99 -7.66
N VAL A 103 -2.06 -7.30 -7.77
CA VAL A 103 -2.50 -6.64 -9.01
C VAL A 103 -1.53 -5.53 -9.40
N ALA A 104 -1.16 -4.66 -8.44
CA ALA A 104 -0.28 -3.53 -8.68
C ALA A 104 1.12 -3.94 -9.16
N TRP A 105 1.65 -5.08 -8.69
CA TRP A 105 2.92 -5.64 -9.15
C TRP A 105 2.96 -5.92 -10.66
N HIS A 106 1.85 -6.35 -11.24
CA HIS A 106 1.74 -6.66 -12.67
C HIS A 106 1.23 -5.47 -13.50
N GLY A 107 0.95 -4.33 -12.86
CA GLY A 107 0.44 -3.14 -13.51
C GLY A 107 1.53 -2.32 -14.20
N ARG A 108 1.14 -1.52 -15.19
CA ARG A 108 2.03 -0.61 -15.93
C ARG A 108 2.81 0.38 -15.05
N HIS A 109 2.30 0.69 -13.86
CA HIS A 109 2.84 1.66 -12.90
C HIS A 109 3.59 1.00 -11.73
N ALA A 110 3.92 -0.29 -11.85
CA ALA A 110 4.65 -1.02 -10.82
C ALA A 110 6.00 -0.38 -10.46
N PRO A 111 6.84 0.09 -11.42
CA PRO A 111 8.11 0.74 -11.10
C PRO A 111 7.96 1.97 -10.21
N GLU A 112 6.98 2.84 -10.50
CA GLU A 112 6.69 4.05 -9.73
C GLU A 112 6.23 3.72 -8.33
N LEU A 113 5.32 2.74 -8.19
CA LEU A 113 4.87 2.25 -6.90
C LEU A 113 6.06 1.72 -6.08
N LEU A 114 6.85 0.81 -6.64
CA LEU A 114 8.00 0.22 -5.95
C LEU A 114 9.00 1.29 -5.51
N MET A 115 9.33 2.24 -6.38
CA MET A 115 10.29 3.31 -6.07
C MET A 115 9.78 4.29 -5.02
N SER A 116 8.46 4.40 -4.85
CA SER A 116 7.84 5.23 -3.83
C SER A 116 7.82 4.60 -2.43
N LEU A 117 7.73 3.27 -2.32
CA LEU A 117 7.64 2.56 -1.05
C LEU A 117 8.97 2.57 -0.28
N PRO A 118 8.99 2.79 1.07
CA PRO A 118 10.19 2.71 1.90
C PRO A 118 10.98 1.41 1.67
N LEU A 119 12.31 1.54 1.56
CA LEU A 119 13.24 0.43 1.41
C LEU A 119 13.80 0.05 2.80
N ALA A 120 13.59 -1.20 3.19
CA ALA A 120 14.01 -1.73 4.48
C ALA A 120 15.50 -1.47 4.74
N GLY A 121 15.83 -0.96 5.93
CA GLY A 121 17.21 -0.63 6.33
C GLY A 121 17.84 0.57 5.64
N VAL A 122 17.16 1.24 4.70
CA VAL A 122 17.77 2.29 3.87
C VAL A 122 17.08 3.63 4.01
N ASP A 123 15.75 3.71 3.86
CA ASP A 123 15.06 4.99 3.80
C ASP A 123 13.64 5.00 4.40
N GLY A 124 13.04 6.19 4.41
CA GLY A 124 11.69 6.44 4.93
C GLY A 124 11.52 5.95 6.37
N THR A 125 10.34 5.42 6.64
CA THR A 125 9.94 4.89 7.96
C THR A 125 10.60 3.56 8.33
N LEU A 126 11.38 2.95 7.42
CA LEU A 126 12.10 1.69 7.65
C LEU A 126 13.62 1.82 7.71
N ARG A 127 14.17 3.05 7.61
CA ARG A 127 15.62 3.30 7.59
C ARG A 127 16.41 2.64 8.73
N ARG A 128 15.81 2.50 9.91
CA ARG A 128 16.45 1.90 11.11
C ARG A 128 15.82 0.55 11.50
N ARG A 129 15.13 -0.11 10.57
CA ARG A 129 14.43 -1.39 10.80
C ARG A 129 14.95 -2.41 9.81
N LEU A 130 15.02 -3.67 10.24
CA LEU A 130 15.43 -4.80 9.40
C LEU A 130 16.86 -4.68 8.83
N GLN A 131 17.77 -3.94 9.47
CA GLN A 131 19.12 -3.70 8.94
C GLN A 131 19.96 -4.98 8.86
N ASP A 132 19.76 -5.90 9.80
CA ASP A 132 20.46 -7.20 9.85
C ASP A 132 19.66 -8.34 9.20
N SER A 133 18.55 -8.00 8.54
CA SER A 133 17.69 -8.96 7.84
C SER A 133 18.11 -9.10 6.37
N PRO A 134 17.94 -10.28 5.73
CA PRO A 134 18.02 -10.41 4.28
C PRO A 134 17.03 -9.51 3.52
N ALA A 135 16.00 -8.99 4.21
CA ALA A 135 15.09 -7.99 3.69
C ALA A 135 15.75 -6.62 3.46
N ALA A 136 16.88 -6.32 4.13
CA ALA A 136 17.59 -5.04 4.00
C ALA A 136 17.96 -4.76 2.53
N GLY A 137 17.67 -3.56 2.05
CA GLY A 137 17.98 -3.17 0.67
C GLY A 137 17.15 -3.86 -0.42
N SER A 138 16.22 -4.75 -0.07
CA SER A 138 15.36 -5.47 -1.02
C SER A 138 13.86 -5.26 -0.74
N ALA A 139 13.42 -5.40 0.50
CA ALA A 139 12.02 -5.29 0.87
C ALA A 139 11.52 -3.84 0.78
N ARG A 140 10.38 -3.66 0.13
CA ARG A 140 9.74 -2.37 -0.11
C ARG A 140 8.36 -2.36 0.54
N LEU A 141 8.23 -1.66 1.67
CA LEU A 141 7.08 -1.80 2.54
C LEU A 141 6.60 -0.43 3.04
N LYS A 142 5.29 -0.21 3.00
CA LYS A 142 4.63 0.91 3.67
C LYS A 142 4.33 0.54 5.12
N THR A 143 4.64 1.45 6.03
CA THR A 143 4.27 1.34 7.44
C THR A 143 2.93 2.02 7.73
N GLY A 144 2.14 1.42 8.62
CA GLY A 144 0.99 2.03 9.27
C GLY A 144 1.17 2.01 10.79
N THR A 145 0.88 3.11 11.47
CA THR A 145 0.91 3.18 12.93
C THR A 145 -0.13 4.19 13.41
N LEU A 146 -1.03 3.73 14.28
CA LEU A 146 -1.91 4.54 15.11
C LEU A 146 -1.82 4.04 16.56
N GLY A 147 -2.50 4.72 17.50
CA GLY A 147 -2.45 4.33 18.92
C GLY A 147 -2.81 2.85 19.18
N ASN A 148 -3.76 2.31 18.41
CA ASN A 148 -4.25 0.93 18.56
C ASN A 148 -3.99 0.05 17.33
N VAL A 149 -3.12 0.47 16.40
CA VAL A 149 -2.87 -0.27 15.16
C VAL A 149 -1.40 -0.22 14.80
N VAL A 150 -0.85 -1.36 14.39
CA VAL A 150 0.40 -1.41 13.64
C VAL A 150 0.27 -2.28 12.41
N ALA A 151 0.84 -1.83 11.30
CA ALA A 151 0.72 -2.52 10.03
C ALA A 151 1.99 -2.37 9.17
N LEU A 152 2.22 -3.38 8.33
CA LEU A 152 3.20 -3.38 7.25
C LEU A 152 2.54 -3.97 6.00
N ALA A 153 2.72 -3.32 4.86
CA ALA A 153 2.25 -3.85 3.58
C ALA A 153 3.19 -3.47 2.44
N GLY A 154 3.42 -4.37 1.48
CA GLY A 154 4.26 -4.14 0.31
C GLY A 154 4.87 -5.43 -0.22
N TYR A 155 6.14 -5.39 -0.60
CA TYR A 155 6.82 -6.50 -1.27
C TYR A 155 8.08 -6.94 -0.53
N VAL A 156 8.24 -8.25 -0.40
CA VAL A 156 9.43 -8.90 0.17
C VAL A 156 9.91 -9.95 -0.83
N HIS A 157 11.20 -9.97 -1.13
CA HIS A 157 11.78 -11.05 -1.93
C HIS A 157 12.29 -12.14 -0.99
N ASP A 158 12.01 -13.41 -1.29
CA ASP A 158 12.58 -14.54 -0.56
C ASP A 158 14.05 -14.81 -0.97
N ALA A 159 14.65 -15.85 -0.39
CA ALA A 159 16.04 -16.23 -0.64
C ALA A 159 16.32 -16.63 -2.11
N ASP A 160 15.29 -17.04 -2.85
CA ASP A 160 15.38 -17.36 -4.28
C ASP A 160 15.11 -16.12 -5.16
N GLY A 161 14.87 -14.95 -4.55
CA GLY A 161 14.55 -13.71 -5.24
C GLY A 161 13.09 -13.62 -5.71
N ARG A 162 12.20 -14.52 -5.28
CA ARG A 162 10.79 -14.48 -5.69
C ARG A 162 10.06 -13.38 -4.94
N PRO A 163 9.30 -12.51 -5.62
CA PRO A 163 8.57 -11.42 -4.97
C PRO A 163 7.29 -11.93 -4.32
N TRP A 164 7.07 -11.53 -3.07
CA TRP A 164 5.86 -11.80 -2.31
C TRP A 164 5.15 -10.50 -1.93
N ALA A 165 3.88 -10.39 -2.29
CA ALA A 165 3.00 -9.35 -1.77
C ALA A 165 2.58 -9.70 -0.33
N VAL A 166 2.90 -8.82 0.62
CA VAL A 166 2.63 -9.04 2.04
C VAL A 166 1.76 -7.93 2.59
N ALA A 167 0.84 -8.29 3.49
CA ALA A 167 0.05 -7.36 4.27
C ALA A 167 -0.18 -7.94 5.66
N MET A 168 0.23 -7.20 6.69
CA MET A 168 0.15 -7.58 8.09
C MET A 168 -0.47 -6.41 8.86
N MET A 169 -1.49 -6.70 9.67
CA MET A 169 -2.21 -5.68 10.43
C MET A 169 -2.55 -6.25 11.81
N VAL A 170 -2.19 -5.51 12.87
CA VAL A 170 -2.54 -5.85 14.24
C VAL A 170 -3.32 -4.68 14.82
N ASN A 171 -4.56 -4.96 15.22
CA ASN A 171 -5.44 -4.02 15.92
C ASN A 171 -5.51 -4.43 17.40
N HIS A 172 -4.96 -3.61 18.29
CA HIS A 172 -4.92 -3.86 19.73
C HIS A 172 -4.55 -2.59 20.48
N GLU A 173 -5.01 -2.40 21.71
CA GLU A 173 -4.64 -1.23 22.53
C GLU A 173 -3.12 -1.11 22.73
N ASN A 174 -2.44 -2.26 22.81
CA ASN A 174 -0.99 -2.38 22.89
C ASN A 174 -0.32 -2.72 21.55
N ALA A 175 -0.90 -2.32 20.41
CA ALA A 175 -0.41 -2.71 19.07
C ALA A 175 1.07 -2.36 18.82
N GLY A 176 1.61 -1.33 19.48
CA GLY A 176 3.03 -0.99 19.39
C GLY A 176 3.97 -2.16 19.73
N GLN A 177 3.55 -3.07 20.61
CA GLN A 177 4.33 -4.26 21.00
C GLN A 177 4.41 -5.32 19.89
N ALA A 178 3.54 -5.26 18.87
CA ALA A 178 3.57 -6.20 17.75
C ALA A 178 4.59 -5.81 16.66
N ARG A 179 5.23 -4.64 16.75
CA ARG A 179 6.23 -4.20 15.76
C ARG A 179 7.37 -5.21 15.55
N PRO A 180 8.01 -5.76 16.60
CA PRO A 180 9.07 -6.74 16.41
C PRO A 180 8.57 -8.02 15.77
N VAL A 181 7.32 -8.42 16.03
CA VAL A 181 6.69 -9.60 15.42
C VAL A 181 6.49 -9.39 13.91
N LEU A 182 6.01 -8.21 13.52
CA LEU A 182 5.87 -7.83 12.11
C LEU A 182 7.22 -7.82 11.38
N ASP A 183 8.27 -7.31 12.03
CA ASP A 183 9.63 -7.33 11.47
C ASP A 183 10.20 -8.74 11.38
N ALA A 184 9.98 -9.58 12.40
CA ALA A 184 10.38 -10.99 12.38
C ALA A 184 9.68 -11.78 11.26
N LEU A 185 8.41 -11.49 10.96
CA LEU A 185 7.70 -12.13 9.86
C LEU A 185 8.25 -11.70 8.49
N VAL A 186 8.61 -10.42 8.32
CA VAL A 186 9.31 -9.95 7.10
C VAL A 186 10.65 -10.67 6.94
N ASP A 187 11.42 -10.78 8.02
CA ASP A 187 12.70 -11.49 8.03
C ASP A 187 12.55 -12.97 7.67
N ALA A 188 11.55 -13.65 8.25
CA ALA A 188 11.25 -15.05 7.94
C ALA A 188 10.87 -15.27 6.48
N ILE A 189 10.02 -14.39 5.91
CA ILE A 189 9.66 -14.45 4.49
C ILE A 189 10.90 -14.22 3.61
N ALA A 190 11.76 -13.26 3.97
CA ALA A 190 12.98 -13.00 3.22
C ALA A 190 13.97 -14.17 3.25
N ARG A 191 14.01 -14.94 4.35
CA ARG A 191 14.88 -16.12 4.47
C ARG A 191 14.32 -17.38 3.81
N HIS A 192 13.01 -17.58 3.86
CA HIS A 192 12.41 -18.90 3.60
C HIS A 192 11.18 -18.88 2.71
N GLY A 193 10.68 -17.71 2.32
CA GLY A 193 9.36 -17.55 1.73
C GLY A 193 8.23 -17.75 2.74
N PRO A 194 6.96 -17.51 2.35
CA PRO A 194 5.81 -17.52 3.25
C PRO A 194 5.40 -18.92 3.73
N HIS A 195 5.88 -19.98 3.08
CA HIS A 195 5.57 -21.36 3.43
C HIS A 195 6.63 -22.00 4.34
N GLY A 196 7.65 -21.24 4.74
CA GLY A 196 8.81 -21.78 5.46
C GLY A 196 9.71 -22.62 4.56
N PRO A 197 10.79 -23.20 5.10
CA PRO A 197 11.68 -24.06 4.31
C PRO A 197 10.86 -25.19 3.68
N ALA A 198 11.11 -25.47 2.39
CA ALA A 198 10.52 -26.61 1.72
C ALA A 198 10.76 -27.86 2.56
N ARG A 199 9.70 -28.50 3.05
CA ARG A 199 9.80 -29.71 3.84
C ARG A 199 10.46 -30.76 2.95
N ALA A 200 11.69 -31.15 3.27
CA ALA A 200 12.39 -32.17 2.50
C ALA A 200 11.51 -33.43 2.46
N VAL A 201 11.11 -33.84 1.26
CA VAL A 201 10.42 -35.12 1.08
C VAL A 201 11.45 -36.20 1.42
N PRO A 202 11.20 -37.07 2.42
CA PRO A 202 12.11 -38.18 2.67
C PRO A 202 12.19 -39.00 1.38
N GLY A 203 13.40 -39.18 0.85
CA GLY A 203 13.62 -40.08 -0.28
C GLY A 203 13.07 -41.47 0.03
N PRO A 204 12.67 -42.26 -0.98
CA PRO A 204 12.16 -43.60 -0.75
C PRO A 204 13.18 -44.37 0.10
N GLN A 205 12.73 -44.85 1.26
CA GLN A 205 13.51 -45.78 2.06
C GLN A 205 13.72 -47.00 1.17
N GLY A 206 14.96 -47.19 0.73
CA GLY A 206 15.32 -48.37 -0.03
C GLY A 206 15.11 -49.58 0.87
N ASP A 207 14.18 -50.45 0.49
CA ASP A 207 14.11 -51.80 1.01
C ASP A 207 15.42 -52.49 0.63
N GLY A 208 16.34 -52.55 1.60
CA GLY A 208 17.54 -53.36 1.53
C GLY A 208 17.21 -54.86 1.66
N PRO A 209 18.15 -55.71 1.23
CA PRO A 209 17.89 -57.07 0.72
C PRO A 209 17.31 -58.06 1.74
#